data_AF-A0A5S9F2S6-F1
#
_entry.id   AF-A0A5S9F2S6-F1
#
_cell.length_a   1.000
_cell.length_b   1.000
_cell.length_c   1.000
_cell.angle_alpha   90.00
_cell.angle_beta   90.00
_cell.angle_gamma   90.00
#
_symmetry.space_group_name_H-M   'P 1'
#
loop_
_entity.id
_entity.type
_entity.pdbx_description
1 polymer ?
#
loop_
_entity_poly.entity_id
_entity_poly.type
_entity_poly.pdbx_seq_one_letter_code
_entity_poly.pdbx_strand_id
1 'polypeptide(L)'
;MEQKILKMLQEKQLVLFCGAGISLDPPAGLPDWHKLRDYTLEAVASLDPHLQIVVPVLLNMDMLADPGKKGLTPEVVASEIANHSNGYFESFRSLRNGKENVNHLCIAASGLRYIVTTNFDIFIEKALLEKNITFKAYRFAEEFATFDKNDRGIHLFKLHGCISEPRSITATIEQEAKGLCSPKREVLRYLLGKYYFLFWGYSGADLKINLDYLQMESCVDNAKGFMWDFWQKDEENTYVKRLAHLYREKAVITQGKLPKLFYNFIKETDIVEYSNQQRREWQKNKNEELRIALQEWSKKYLTSEKSSNMLGRLLLHSGKLDEALYCFHHCLEICKSPNIENVEALLNIGVVCKHRGQYNKALEYFEKARIISKENHYIKETVASLNNTGVVHGSQNHYEKALQCFEQVKQIALDNNYQKEIAASFNNIGAIYSKQHRYDDALECYEKAKKIAFDRGDRQNFAARLNNIAYVYTKREEIDKALEYYKQYEEISRSLGDVQGLSVACHNIAMLYTAQNKWKEAKKYYDLYESFKAKNKP
;
A
#
# COMPACT_ATOMS: atom_id res chain seq x y z
N MET A 1 -15.56 -3.10 35.91
CA MET A 1 -15.13 -3.01 34.50
C MET A 1 -15.67 -4.19 33.70
N GLU A 2 -15.38 -5.42 34.11
CA GLU A 2 -15.91 -6.65 33.49
C GLU A 2 -17.44 -6.63 33.32
N GLN A 3 -18.18 -6.30 34.39
CA GLN A 3 -19.63 -6.11 34.32
C GLN A 3 -20.09 -5.00 33.36
N LYS A 4 -19.28 -3.94 33.19
CA LYS A 4 -19.56 -2.85 32.24
C LYS A 4 -19.41 -3.34 30.79
N ILE A 5 -18.36 -4.13 30.51
CA ILE A 5 -18.16 -4.78 29.20
C ILE A 5 -19.31 -5.75 28.91
N LEU A 6 -19.65 -6.62 29.87
CA LEU A 6 -20.74 -7.58 29.73
C LEU A 6 -22.07 -6.90 29.43
N LYS A 7 -22.38 -5.81 30.15
CA LYS A 7 -23.57 -4.99 29.89
C LYS A 7 -23.54 -4.40 28.48
N MET A 8 -22.41 -3.84 28.06
CA MET A 8 -22.27 -3.26 26.72
C MET A 8 -22.35 -4.31 25.59
N LEU A 9 -21.87 -5.54 25.85
CA LEU A 9 -22.04 -6.70 24.95
C LEU A 9 -23.53 -7.05 24.81
N GLN A 10 -24.25 -7.17 25.92
CA GLN A 10 -25.69 -7.43 25.94
C GLN A 10 -26.50 -6.34 25.22
N GLU A 11 -26.13 -5.08 25.42
CA GLU A 11 -26.80 -3.91 24.81
C GLU A 11 -26.34 -3.63 23.36
N LYS A 12 -25.42 -4.43 22.82
CA LYS A 12 -24.82 -4.27 21.48
C LYS A 12 -24.27 -2.85 21.22
N GLN A 13 -23.64 -2.27 22.24
CA GLN A 13 -23.04 -0.92 22.20
C GLN A 13 -21.54 -0.94 21.83
N LEU A 14 -21.03 -2.10 21.42
CA LEU A 14 -19.60 -2.32 21.13
C LEU A 14 -19.35 -2.59 19.65
N VAL A 15 -18.22 -2.08 19.19
CA VAL A 15 -17.52 -2.55 17.99
C VAL A 15 -16.31 -3.34 18.47
N LEU A 16 -16.22 -4.61 18.09
CA LEU A 16 -15.01 -5.38 18.34
C LEU A 16 -14.01 -5.10 17.22
N PHE A 17 -12.83 -4.62 17.60
CA PHE A 17 -11.71 -4.39 16.71
C PHE A 17 -10.62 -5.41 17.02
N CYS A 18 -10.37 -6.33 16.10
CA CYS A 18 -9.51 -7.48 16.32
C CYS A 18 -8.36 -7.51 15.30
N GLY A 19 -7.16 -7.86 15.75
CA GLY A 19 -5.98 -7.98 14.88
C GLY A 19 -5.36 -9.37 14.96
N ALA A 20 -4.15 -9.52 14.39
CA ALA A 20 -3.41 -10.79 14.28
C ALA A 20 -3.42 -11.66 15.55
N GLY A 21 -3.41 -11.00 16.71
CA GLY A 21 -3.37 -11.66 18.01
C GLY A 21 -4.51 -12.65 18.26
N ILE A 22 -5.69 -12.45 17.67
CA ILE A 22 -6.80 -13.40 17.84
C ILE A 22 -6.52 -14.74 17.15
N SER A 23 -5.74 -14.72 16.06
CA SER A 23 -5.42 -15.87 15.24
C SER A 23 -4.08 -16.51 15.62
N LEU A 24 -3.33 -15.94 16.57
CA LEU A 24 -2.08 -16.53 17.08
C LEU A 24 -2.32 -17.81 17.88
N ASP A 25 -3.52 -18.00 18.43
CA ASP A 25 -3.87 -19.23 19.12
C ASP A 25 -3.99 -20.38 18.10
N PRO A 26 -3.39 -21.56 18.37
CA PRO A 26 -3.55 -22.71 17.50
C PRO A 26 -4.99 -23.22 17.53
N PRO A 27 -5.45 -23.87 16.45
CA PRO A 27 -4.70 -24.19 15.22
C PRO A 27 -4.62 -23.05 14.19
N ALA A 28 -5.17 -21.87 14.48
CA ALA A 28 -5.40 -20.83 13.47
C ALA A 28 -4.14 -20.05 13.02
N GLY A 29 -3.03 -20.07 13.76
CA GLY A 29 -1.75 -19.34 13.54
C GLY A 29 -1.54 -18.62 12.19
N LEU A 30 -2.16 -17.46 11.97
CA LEU A 30 -1.95 -16.68 10.74
C LEU A 30 -0.66 -15.85 10.83
N PRO A 31 0.15 -15.76 9.74
CA PRO A 31 1.28 -14.84 9.70
C PRO A 31 0.76 -13.39 9.67
N ASP A 32 1.49 -12.51 10.35
CA ASP A 32 1.41 -11.09 10.06
C ASP A 32 2.06 -10.78 8.70
N TRP A 33 1.85 -9.56 8.21
CA TRP A 33 2.39 -9.13 6.91
C TRP A 33 3.92 -9.22 6.83
N HIS A 34 4.64 -8.94 7.92
CA HIS A 34 6.11 -8.95 7.92
C HIS A 34 6.64 -10.36 7.70
N LYS A 35 6.10 -11.35 8.43
CA LYS A 35 6.44 -12.77 8.21
C LYS A 35 6.14 -13.21 6.79
N LEU A 36 5.02 -12.79 6.23
CA LEU A 36 4.66 -13.12 4.86
C LEU A 36 5.65 -12.53 3.85
N ARG A 37 5.95 -11.23 3.96
CA ARG A 37 6.96 -10.58 3.13
C ARG A 37 8.29 -11.33 3.21
N ASP A 38 8.74 -11.64 4.42
CA ASP A 38 10.04 -12.28 4.65
C ASP A 38 10.10 -13.67 4.01
N TYR A 39 9.08 -14.51 4.25
CA TYR A 39 8.98 -15.82 3.61
C TYR A 39 8.89 -15.74 2.08
N THR A 40 8.30 -14.67 1.55
CA THR A 40 8.24 -14.44 0.10
C THR A 40 9.62 -14.12 -0.45
N LEU A 41 10.37 -13.21 0.18
CA LEU A 41 11.73 -12.86 -0.25
C LEU A 41 12.66 -14.08 -0.19
N GLU A 42 12.57 -14.85 0.89
CA GLU A 42 13.30 -16.12 1.03
C GLU A 42 12.91 -17.13 -0.07
N ALA A 43 11.62 -17.27 -0.38
CA ALA A 43 11.16 -18.16 -1.43
C ALA A 43 11.67 -17.74 -2.81
N VAL A 44 11.58 -16.46 -3.17
CA VAL A 44 12.08 -15.93 -4.46
C VAL A 44 13.59 -16.17 -4.60
N ALA A 45 14.36 -15.89 -3.54
CA ALA A 45 15.80 -16.11 -3.54
C ALA A 45 16.20 -17.59 -3.47
N SER A 46 15.30 -18.49 -3.05
CA SER A 46 15.58 -19.93 -3.00
C SER A 46 15.87 -20.54 -4.38
N LEU A 47 15.51 -19.86 -5.47
CA LEU A 47 15.81 -20.29 -6.84
C LEU A 47 17.26 -20.04 -7.26
N ASP A 48 17.99 -19.21 -6.52
CA ASP A 48 19.35 -18.83 -6.90
C ASP A 48 20.24 -18.62 -5.66
N PRO A 49 21.23 -19.50 -5.42
CA PRO A 49 22.16 -19.36 -4.31
C PRO A 49 22.90 -18.01 -4.28
N HIS A 50 23.16 -17.40 -5.45
CA HIS A 50 23.81 -16.10 -5.55
C HIS A 50 22.90 -14.95 -5.11
N LEU A 51 21.59 -15.14 -5.15
CA LEU A 51 20.62 -14.16 -4.67
C LEU A 51 20.32 -14.32 -3.17
N GLN A 52 20.56 -15.50 -2.59
CA GLN A 52 20.40 -15.72 -1.15
C GLN A 52 21.27 -14.79 -0.31
N ILE A 53 22.44 -14.37 -0.80
CA ILE A 53 23.32 -13.42 -0.10
C ILE A 53 22.68 -12.03 0.06
N VAL A 54 21.71 -11.69 -0.80
CA VAL A 54 21.04 -10.40 -0.82
C VAL A 54 19.83 -10.39 0.15
N VAL A 55 19.28 -11.56 0.48
CA VAL A 55 18.12 -11.68 1.38
C VAL A 55 18.40 -11.10 2.77
N PRO A 56 19.52 -11.39 3.46
CA PRO A 56 19.80 -10.77 4.75
C PRO A 56 19.87 -9.24 4.68
N VAL A 57 20.36 -8.68 3.57
CA VAL A 57 20.40 -7.22 3.38
C VAL A 57 18.98 -6.68 3.31
N LEU A 58 18.09 -7.35 2.57
CA LEU A 58 16.68 -6.99 2.49
C LEU A 58 16.02 -7.07 3.87
N LEU A 59 16.10 -8.22 4.54
CA LEU A 59 15.43 -8.48 5.82
C LEU A 59 15.92 -7.59 6.98
N ASN A 60 17.21 -7.22 7.01
CA ASN A 60 17.79 -6.38 8.07
C ASN A 60 17.71 -4.88 7.79
N MET A 61 17.03 -4.43 6.73
CA MET A 61 16.78 -3.01 6.59
C MET A 61 15.87 -2.56 7.75
N ASP A 62 16.39 -1.75 8.67
CA ASP A 62 15.61 -1.13 9.79
C ASP A 62 14.29 -0.50 9.32
N MET A 63 14.26 -0.09 8.05
CA MET A 63 13.16 0.56 7.34
C MET A 63 12.06 -0.39 6.86
N LEU A 64 12.24 -1.70 7.02
CA LEU A 64 11.19 -2.70 6.83
C LEU A 64 10.25 -2.83 8.04
N ALA A 65 10.60 -2.21 9.18
CA ALA A 65 9.82 -2.23 10.43
C ALA A 65 9.24 -0.86 10.83
N ASP A 66 9.67 0.23 10.19
CA ASP A 66 9.29 1.62 10.48
C ASP A 66 8.96 2.40 9.19
N PRO A 67 7.68 2.67 8.90
CA PRO A 67 7.23 3.40 7.70
C PRO A 67 7.76 4.84 7.57
N GLY A 68 8.31 5.43 8.64
CA GLY A 68 8.92 6.77 8.61
C GLY A 68 10.29 6.82 7.90
N LYS A 69 10.92 5.66 7.72
CA LYS A 69 12.27 5.54 7.15
C LYS A 69 12.16 4.84 5.78
N LYS A 70 12.73 5.42 4.73
CA LYS A 70 12.58 4.96 3.32
C LYS A 70 13.37 3.68 2.95
N GLY A 71 12.82 2.50 3.20
CA GLY A 71 13.19 1.22 2.57
C GLY A 71 11.97 0.49 2.02
N LEU A 72 12.12 -0.72 1.46
CA LEU A 72 11.08 -1.48 0.72
C LEU A 72 9.67 -1.39 1.36
N THR A 73 8.83 -0.51 0.82
CA THR A 73 7.51 -0.30 1.40
C THR A 73 6.59 -1.47 1.03
N PRO A 74 5.58 -1.77 1.87
CA PRO A 74 4.53 -2.71 1.49
C PRO A 74 3.97 -2.42 0.08
N GLU A 75 3.78 -1.17 -0.37
CA GLU A 75 3.30 -0.93 -1.74
C GLU A 75 4.29 -1.36 -2.82
N VAL A 76 5.59 -1.17 -2.61
CA VAL A 76 6.59 -1.59 -3.58
C VAL A 76 6.57 -3.11 -3.70
N VAL A 77 6.55 -3.80 -2.55
CA VAL A 77 6.45 -5.26 -2.52
C VAL A 77 5.13 -5.73 -3.16
N ALA A 78 4.00 -5.09 -2.82
CA ALA A 78 2.68 -5.39 -3.38
C ALA A 78 2.65 -5.19 -4.89
N SER A 79 3.18 -4.07 -5.39
CA SER A 79 3.18 -3.72 -6.80
C SER A 79 4.04 -4.69 -7.60
N GLU A 80 5.17 -5.11 -7.06
CA GLU A 80 6.05 -6.09 -7.72
C GLU A 80 5.41 -7.48 -7.73
N ILE A 81 4.79 -7.89 -6.62
CA ILE A 81 4.06 -9.18 -6.52
C ILE A 81 2.79 -9.17 -7.38
N ALA A 82 2.05 -8.06 -7.47
CA ALA A 82 0.81 -7.95 -8.23
C ALA A 82 1.02 -8.08 -9.74
N ASN A 83 2.21 -7.70 -10.22
CA ASN A 83 2.62 -7.98 -11.60
C ASN A 83 2.76 -9.50 -11.88
N HIS A 84 2.79 -10.34 -10.84
CA HIS A 84 3.06 -11.77 -10.90
C HIS A 84 1.88 -12.64 -10.41
N SER A 85 0.76 -12.59 -11.14
CA SER A 85 -0.30 -13.63 -11.28
C SER A 85 -1.05 -14.16 -10.03
N ASN A 86 -2.11 -14.96 -10.30
CA ASN A 86 -2.86 -15.75 -9.30
C ASN A 86 -2.00 -16.79 -8.56
N GLY A 87 -0.87 -17.23 -9.13
CA GLY A 87 -0.05 -18.29 -8.57
C GLY A 87 0.45 -17.94 -7.17
N TYR A 88 0.88 -16.69 -6.95
CA TYR A 88 1.40 -16.26 -5.63
C TYR A 88 0.32 -16.43 -4.58
N PHE A 89 -0.92 -16.09 -4.92
CA PHE A 89 -2.04 -16.20 -4.01
C PHE A 89 -2.48 -17.66 -3.76
N GLU A 90 -2.23 -18.55 -4.72
CA GLU A 90 -2.38 -19.98 -4.51
C GLU A 90 -1.34 -20.55 -3.54
N SER A 91 -0.19 -19.90 -3.30
CA SER A 91 0.78 -20.38 -2.31
C SER A 91 0.24 -20.32 -0.88
N PHE A 92 -0.81 -19.53 -0.61
CA PHE A 92 -1.45 -19.42 0.71
C PHE A 92 -2.35 -20.60 1.11
N ARG A 93 -2.21 -21.75 0.44
CA ARG A 93 -2.99 -22.97 0.73
C ARG A 93 -2.84 -23.43 2.18
N SER A 94 -1.66 -23.31 2.77
CA SER A 94 -1.41 -23.67 4.17
C SER A 94 -2.31 -22.88 5.13
N LEU A 95 -2.64 -21.63 4.79
CA LEU A 95 -3.52 -20.78 5.60
C LEU A 95 -4.99 -21.15 5.42
N ARG A 96 -5.40 -21.58 4.23
CA ARG A 96 -6.78 -22.02 3.93
C ARG A 96 -7.16 -23.31 4.66
N ASN A 97 -6.19 -24.18 4.93
CA ASN A 97 -6.41 -25.45 5.63
C ASN A 97 -6.47 -25.30 7.16
N GLY A 98 -6.23 -24.10 7.69
CA GLY A 98 -6.37 -23.83 9.12
C GLY A 98 -7.81 -23.98 9.60
N LYS A 99 -7.97 -24.24 10.90
CA LYS A 99 -9.28 -24.20 11.57
C LYS A 99 -9.37 -22.96 12.44
N GLU A 100 -10.57 -22.43 12.59
CA GLU A 100 -10.92 -21.48 13.63
C GLU A 100 -10.44 -21.97 15.00
N ASN A 101 -9.83 -21.05 15.74
CA ASN A 101 -9.55 -21.26 17.15
C ASN A 101 -10.70 -20.73 18.02
N VAL A 102 -10.54 -20.92 19.32
CA VAL A 102 -11.47 -20.48 20.37
C VAL A 102 -11.90 -19.01 20.23
N ASN A 103 -10.98 -18.10 19.95
CA ASN A 103 -11.30 -16.68 19.86
C ASN A 103 -12.29 -16.41 18.72
N HIS A 104 -12.09 -17.02 17.54
CA HIS A 104 -13.01 -16.85 16.42
C HIS A 104 -14.41 -17.39 16.74
N LEU A 105 -14.48 -18.55 17.41
CA LEU A 105 -15.75 -19.16 17.84
C LEU A 105 -16.47 -18.28 18.87
N CYS A 106 -15.75 -17.70 19.83
CA CYS A 106 -16.30 -16.75 20.78
C CYS A 106 -16.80 -15.48 20.07
N ILE A 107 -16.06 -14.95 19.09
CA ILE A 107 -16.51 -13.80 18.32
C ILE A 107 -17.82 -14.12 17.60
N ALA A 108 -17.91 -15.26 16.92
CA ALA A 108 -19.11 -15.69 16.23
C ALA A 108 -20.31 -15.83 17.17
N ALA A 109 -20.11 -16.41 18.36
CA ALA A 109 -21.17 -16.61 19.34
C ALA A 109 -21.52 -15.35 20.16
N SER A 110 -20.74 -14.26 20.08
CA SER A 110 -20.97 -13.05 20.85
C SER A 110 -22.24 -12.27 20.46
N GLY A 111 -22.77 -12.49 19.25
CA GLY A 111 -23.93 -11.76 18.71
C GLY A 111 -23.68 -10.26 18.47
N LEU A 112 -22.40 -9.84 18.45
CA LEU A 112 -21.98 -8.47 18.16
C LEU A 112 -22.40 -8.05 16.76
N ARG A 113 -22.94 -6.84 16.65
CA ARG A 113 -23.40 -6.26 15.38
C ARG A 113 -22.24 -5.88 14.47
N TYR A 114 -21.13 -5.42 15.05
CA TYR A 114 -20.01 -4.86 14.31
C TYR A 114 -18.69 -5.50 14.75
N ILE A 115 -18.03 -6.17 13.81
CA ILE A 115 -16.73 -6.79 13.98
C ILE A 115 -15.81 -6.16 12.93
N VAL A 116 -14.65 -5.69 13.35
CA VAL A 116 -13.63 -5.08 12.50
C VAL A 116 -12.36 -5.90 12.65
N THR A 117 -11.77 -6.37 11.55
CA THR A 117 -10.49 -7.11 11.54
C THR A 117 -9.42 -6.40 10.72
N THR A 118 -8.18 -6.40 11.25
CA THR A 118 -6.99 -5.84 10.59
C THR A 118 -6.09 -6.86 9.89
N ASN A 119 -6.50 -8.13 9.83
CA ASN A 119 -5.69 -9.17 9.22
C ASN A 119 -6.41 -9.82 8.04
N PHE A 120 -5.66 -10.62 7.27
CA PHE A 120 -6.19 -11.53 6.25
C PHE A 120 -7.09 -12.66 6.81
N ASP A 121 -7.67 -12.45 7.99
CA ASP A 121 -8.38 -13.43 8.78
C ASP A 121 -9.67 -13.85 8.11
N ILE A 122 -9.74 -15.12 7.70
CA ILE A 122 -10.93 -15.77 7.13
C ILE A 122 -11.70 -16.60 8.17
N PHE A 123 -11.11 -16.83 9.34
CA PHE A 123 -11.63 -17.78 10.32
C PHE A 123 -12.81 -17.21 11.12
N ILE A 124 -12.94 -15.89 11.25
CA ILE A 124 -14.18 -15.29 11.78
C ILE A 124 -15.38 -15.62 10.88
N GLU A 125 -15.21 -15.51 9.55
CA GLU A 125 -16.26 -15.87 8.60
C GLU A 125 -16.62 -17.35 8.71
N LYS A 126 -15.59 -18.20 8.75
CA LYS A 126 -15.77 -19.64 8.88
C LYS A 126 -16.52 -20.00 10.17
N ALA A 127 -16.15 -19.40 11.31
CA ALA A 127 -16.82 -19.60 12.58
C ALA A 127 -18.30 -19.14 12.58
N LEU A 128 -18.60 -18.01 11.91
CA LEU A 128 -19.99 -17.54 11.74
C LEU A 128 -20.82 -18.50 10.89
N LEU A 129 -20.26 -18.97 9.78
CA LEU A 129 -20.92 -19.93 8.88
C LEU A 129 -21.17 -21.27 9.56
N GLU A 130 -20.20 -21.80 10.31
CA GLU A 130 -20.34 -23.06 11.07
C GLU A 130 -21.47 -23.00 12.11
N LYS A 131 -21.74 -21.82 12.66
CA LYS A 131 -22.87 -21.57 13.57
C LYS A 131 -24.17 -21.19 12.85
N ASN A 132 -24.23 -21.26 11.52
CA ASN A 132 -25.38 -20.85 10.69
C ASN A 132 -25.82 -19.39 10.94
N ILE A 133 -24.87 -18.49 11.19
CA ILE A 133 -25.13 -17.08 11.44
C ILE A 133 -25.01 -16.30 10.13
N THR A 134 -26.06 -15.56 9.77
CA THR A 134 -26.06 -14.65 8.61
C THR A 134 -25.30 -13.36 8.92
N PHE A 135 -24.39 -12.96 8.03
CA PHE A 135 -23.61 -11.73 8.16
C PHE A 135 -23.32 -11.09 6.80
N LYS A 136 -22.89 -9.83 6.82
CA LYS A 136 -22.35 -9.09 5.66
C LYS A 136 -20.86 -8.86 5.86
N ALA A 137 -20.04 -9.32 4.94
CA ALA A 137 -18.61 -9.04 4.93
C ALA A 137 -18.29 -7.88 3.99
N TYR A 138 -17.40 -7.01 4.45
CA TYR A 138 -16.92 -5.84 3.74
C TYR A 138 -15.41 -5.93 3.64
N ARG A 139 -14.87 -6.10 2.45
CA ARG A 139 -13.45 -6.34 2.15
C ARG A 139 -12.89 -5.22 1.28
N PHE A 140 -13.69 -4.75 0.32
CA PHE A 140 -13.31 -3.74 -0.66
C PHE A 140 -14.03 -2.41 -0.44
N ALA A 141 -13.45 -1.33 -0.99
CA ALA A 141 -14.01 0.02 -0.91
C ALA A 141 -15.47 0.09 -1.38
N GLU A 142 -15.79 -0.63 -2.45
CA GLU A 142 -17.11 -0.70 -3.07
C GLU A 142 -18.13 -1.37 -2.14
N GLU A 143 -17.74 -2.45 -1.45
CA GLU A 143 -18.60 -3.10 -0.46
C GLU A 143 -18.83 -2.16 0.73
N PHE A 144 -17.78 -1.52 1.26
CA PHE A 144 -17.91 -0.56 2.36
C PHE A 144 -18.86 0.60 2.00
N ALA A 145 -18.90 1.03 0.73
CA ALA A 145 -19.84 2.06 0.27
C ALA A 145 -21.31 1.63 0.38
N THR A 146 -21.59 0.33 0.40
CA THR A 146 -22.95 -0.22 0.55
C THR A 146 -23.37 -0.37 2.02
N PHE A 147 -22.54 0.04 2.97
CA PHE A 147 -22.84 -0.08 4.39
C PHE A 147 -24.10 0.75 4.76
N ASP A 148 -25.15 0.04 5.17
CA ASP A 148 -26.36 0.65 5.70
C ASP A 148 -26.32 0.66 7.23
N LYS A 149 -26.23 1.86 7.80
CA LYS A 149 -26.27 2.11 9.26
C LYS A 149 -27.57 1.62 9.93
N ASN A 150 -28.65 1.44 9.19
CA ASN A 150 -29.94 0.99 9.72
C ASN A 150 -30.07 -0.54 9.76
N ASP A 151 -29.21 -1.28 9.05
CA ASP A 151 -29.25 -2.74 8.98
C ASP A 151 -28.83 -3.37 10.31
N ARG A 152 -29.73 -4.12 10.94
CA ARG A 152 -29.51 -4.72 12.27
C ARG A 152 -28.73 -6.04 12.22
N GLY A 153 -28.35 -6.52 11.04
CA GLY A 153 -27.53 -7.72 10.85
C GLY A 153 -26.12 -7.60 11.41
N ILE A 154 -25.36 -8.70 11.34
CA ILE A 154 -23.95 -8.72 11.72
C ILE A 154 -23.12 -8.23 10.54
N HIS A 155 -22.24 -7.27 10.78
CA HIS A 155 -21.32 -6.71 9.79
C HIS A 155 -19.88 -7.01 10.19
N LEU A 156 -19.17 -7.67 9.28
CA LEU A 156 -17.75 -7.98 9.40
C LEU A 156 -16.96 -7.08 8.44
N PHE A 157 -16.26 -6.10 8.99
CA PHE A 157 -15.41 -5.19 8.25
C PHE A 157 -13.97 -5.68 8.26
N LYS A 158 -13.40 -5.93 7.08
CA LYS A 158 -12.01 -6.28 6.89
C LYS A 158 -11.24 -5.08 6.37
N LEU A 159 -10.61 -4.36 7.28
CA LEU A 159 -9.84 -3.16 6.92
C LEU A 159 -8.68 -3.51 5.99
N HIS A 160 -8.02 -4.64 6.27
CA HIS A 160 -6.88 -5.18 5.56
C HIS A 160 -7.24 -6.49 4.84
N GLY A 161 -8.43 -6.53 4.23
CA GLY A 161 -8.76 -7.50 3.18
C GLY A 161 -8.88 -8.98 3.61
N CYS A 162 -8.77 -9.90 2.64
CA CYS A 162 -9.04 -11.32 2.83
C CYS A 162 -8.11 -12.22 2.01
N ILE A 163 -7.65 -13.33 2.60
CA ILE A 163 -6.72 -14.26 1.94
C ILE A 163 -7.34 -15.09 0.79
N SER A 164 -8.67 -15.17 0.74
CA SER A 164 -9.37 -15.88 -0.34
C SER A 164 -9.37 -15.10 -1.65
N GLU A 165 -9.08 -13.81 -1.61
CA GLU A 165 -9.25 -12.89 -2.73
C GLU A 165 -7.92 -12.17 -3.04
N PRO A 166 -7.23 -12.56 -4.12
CA PRO A 166 -5.99 -11.92 -4.60
C PRO A 166 -6.02 -10.38 -4.56
N ARG A 167 -7.07 -9.80 -5.13
CA ARG A 167 -7.28 -8.34 -5.19
C ARG A 167 -7.34 -7.72 -3.79
N SER A 168 -7.87 -8.45 -2.81
CA SER A 168 -8.02 -7.99 -1.43
C SER A 168 -6.68 -7.98 -0.71
N ILE A 169 -5.84 -8.98 -0.97
CA ILE A 169 -4.48 -9.05 -0.42
C ILE A 169 -3.62 -7.92 -1.00
N THR A 170 -3.58 -7.75 -2.33
CA THR A 170 -2.83 -6.64 -2.94
C THR A 170 -3.31 -5.30 -2.40
N ALA A 171 -4.63 -5.05 -2.37
CA ALA A 171 -5.18 -3.81 -1.84
C ALA A 171 -4.81 -3.58 -0.37
N THR A 172 -4.69 -4.64 0.42
CA THR A 172 -4.27 -4.57 1.81
C THR A 172 -2.81 -4.20 1.95
N ILE A 173 -1.94 -4.86 1.19
CA ILE A 173 -0.52 -4.56 1.25
C ILE A 173 -0.28 -3.12 0.75
N GLU A 174 -1.02 -2.68 -0.25
CA GLU A 174 -1.01 -1.29 -0.69
C GLU A 174 -1.58 -0.33 0.38
N GLN A 175 -2.66 -0.70 1.07
CA GLN A 175 -3.28 0.08 2.15
C GLN A 175 -2.44 0.11 3.42
N GLU A 176 -1.67 -0.94 3.71
CA GLU A 176 -0.73 -0.97 4.84
C GLU A 176 0.24 0.21 4.77
N ALA A 177 0.62 0.63 3.57
CA ALA A 177 1.61 1.68 3.44
C ALA A 177 1.03 3.04 3.00
N LYS A 178 -0.17 3.05 2.40
CA LYS A 178 -0.97 4.27 2.14
C LYS A 178 -1.98 4.62 3.23
N GLY A 179 -2.18 3.77 4.23
CA GLY A 179 -3.25 3.87 5.24
C GLY A 179 -4.68 3.64 4.74
N LEU A 180 -5.63 3.70 5.68
CA LEU A 180 -7.06 3.51 5.40
C LEU A 180 -7.69 4.68 4.62
N CYS A 181 -7.73 4.54 3.30
CA CYS A 181 -8.41 5.45 2.38
C CYS A 181 -9.81 4.93 1.99
N SER A 182 -10.58 5.73 1.24
CA SER A 182 -11.88 5.32 0.61
C SER A 182 -13.06 5.14 1.61
N PRO A 183 -14.24 4.63 1.20
CA PRO A 183 -15.41 4.42 2.07
C PRO A 183 -15.13 3.68 3.38
N LYS A 184 -14.05 2.88 3.46
CA LYS A 184 -13.56 2.28 4.70
C LYS A 184 -13.41 3.30 5.83
N ARG A 185 -12.85 4.47 5.52
CA ARG A 185 -12.65 5.58 6.46
C ARG A 185 -13.96 6.13 7.00
N GLU A 186 -14.97 6.27 6.13
CA GLU A 186 -16.26 6.84 6.51
C GLU A 186 -17.02 5.92 7.47
N VAL A 187 -17.02 4.62 7.17
CA VAL A 187 -17.58 3.60 8.05
C VAL A 187 -16.86 3.60 9.40
N LEU A 188 -15.52 3.60 9.40
CA LEU A 188 -14.75 3.59 10.64
C LEU A 188 -15.04 4.83 11.50
N ARG A 189 -15.05 6.04 10.92
CA ARG A 189 -15.39 7.29 11.63
C ARG A 189 -16.81 7.26 12.20
N TYR A 190 -17.78 6.77 11.42
CA TYR A 190 -19.15 6.61 11.90
C TYR A 190 -19.21 5.70 13.13
N LEU A 191 -18.57 4.54 13.05
CA LEU A 191 -18.53 3.59 14.15
C LEU A 191 -17.86 4.20 15.39
N LEU A 192 -16.68 4.81 15.23
CA LEU A 192 -15.91 5.44 16.32
C LEU A 192 -16.73 6.50 17.06
N GLY A 193 -17.54 7.29 16.36
CA GLY A 193 -18.38 8.33 16.96
C GLY A 193 -19.66 7.81 17.65
N LYS A 194 -20.05 6.56 17.44
CA LYS A 194 -21.34 6.02 17.92
C LYS A 194 -21.21 4.90 18.94
N TYR A 195 -20.15 4.10 18.87
CA TYR A 195 -19.99 2.89 19.65
C TYR A 195 -18.72 2.93 20.49
N TYR A 196 -18.68 2.15 21.57
CA TYR A 196 -17.44 1.89 22.30
C TYR A 196 -16.60 0.90 21.51
N PHE A 197 -15.30 1.17 21.37
CA PHE A 197 -14.40 0.26 20.67
C PHE A 197 -13.69 -0.65 21.66
N LEU A 198 -13.70 -1.93 21.33
CA LEU A 198 -13.03 -2.96 22.09
C LEU A 198 -11.91 -3.57 21.24
N PHE A 199 -10.67 -3.28 21.59
CA PHE A 199 -9.48 -3.75 20.90
C PHE A 199 -9.00 -5.06 21.50
N TRP A 200 -8.87 -6.08 20.66
CA TRP A 200 -8.37 -7.40 21.06
C TRP A 200 -7.26 -7.89 20.11
N GLY A 201 -6.13 -8.27 20.69
CA GLY A 201 -4.95 -8.76 19.98
C GLY A 201 -3.97 -7.64 19.62
N TYR A 202 -3.04 -7.93 18.70
CA TYR A 202 -1.99 -6.99 18.27
C TYR A 202 -2.47 -5.85 17.35
N SER A 203 -3.77 -5.59 17.25
CA SER A 203 -4.33 -4.51 16.42
C SER A 203 -3.77 -3.12 16.76
N GLY A 204 -3.13 -2.95 17.92
CA GLY A 204 -2.46 -1.72 18.33
C GLY A 204 -1.06 -1.54 17.75
N ALA A 205 -0.42 -2.63 17.35
CA ALA A 205 0.81 -2.60 16.57
C ALA A 205 0.52 -2.25 15.10
N ASP A 206 -0.64 -2.63 14.58
CA ASP A 206 -1.06 -2.27 13.21
C ASP A 206 -1.44 -0.78 13.11
N LEU A 207 -1.84 -0.14 14.23
CA LEU A 207 -2.00 1.33 14.33
C LEU A 207 -0.70 2.12 14.04
N LYS A 208 0.45 1.45 13.87
CA LYS A 208 1.70 2.08 13.46
C LYS A 208 1.55 2.86 12.14
N ILE A 209 0.58 2.51 11.30
CA ILE A 209 0.30 3.30 10.10
C ILE A 209 -0.31 4.63 10.53
N ASN A 210 0.42 5.71 10.25
CA ASN A 210 0.08 7.08 10.65
C ASN A 210 -1.39 7.45 10.43
N LEU A 211 -2.05 6.90 9.42
CA LEU A 211 -3.41 7.28 9.05
C LEU A 211 -4.50 6.63 9.92
N ASP A 212 -4.32 5.41 10.40
CA ASP A 212 -5.28 4.77 11.32
C ASP A 212 -5.21 5.43 12.70
N TYR A 213 -3.99 5.69 13.16
CA TYR A 213 -3.73 6.52 14.32
C TYR A 213 -4.34 7.93 14.17
N LEU A 214 -4.12 8.61 13.03
CA LEU A 214 -4.71 9.94 12.77
C LEU A 214 -6.24 9.90 12.69
N GLN A 215 -6.85 8.82 12.18
CA GLN A 215 -8.31 8.70 12.20
C GLN A 215 -8.81 8.64 13.64
N MET A 216 -8.16 7.83 14.49
CA MET A 216 -8.51 7.76 15.91
C MET A 216 -8.29 9.12 16.57
N GLU A 217 -7.11 9.72 16.45
CA GLU A 217 -6.81 11.06 16.98
C GLU A 217 -7.85 12.11 16.53
N SER A 218 -8.21 12.15 15.24
CA SER A 218 -9.21 13.10 14.72
C SER A 218 -10.62 12.89 15.27
N CYS A 219 -10.90 11.72 15.83
CA CYS A 219 -12.20 11.36 16.38
C CYS A 219 -12.24 11.44 17.92
N VAL A 220 -11.19 11.93 18.57
CA VAL A 220 -11.07 11.94 20.05
C VAL A 220 -12.27 12.58 20.73
N ASP A 221 -12.70 13.75 20.25
CA ASP A 221 -13.79 14.51 20.85
C ASP A 221 -15.12 13.77 20.73
N ASN A 222 -15.36 13.13 19.59
CA ASN A 222 -16.64 12.51 19.23
C ASN A 222 -16.75 11.05 19.67
N ALA A 223 -15.65 10.38 19.99
CA ALA A 223 -15.71 8.98 20.33
C ALA A 223 -16.33 8.72 21.69
N LYS A 224 -17.03 7.57 21.80
CA LYS A 224 -17.65 7.12 23.06
C LYS A 224 -16.62 6.62 24.06
N GLY A 225 -15.60 5.92 23.58
CA GLY A 225 -14.51 5.40 24.40
C GLY A 225 -13.91 4.11 23.84
N PHE A 226 -12.78 3.74 24.42
CA PHE A 226 -11.89 2.69 23.94
C PHE A 226 -11.51 1.77 25.09
N MET A 227 -11.39 0.50 24.78
CA MET A 227 -10.95 -0.53 25.70
C MET A 227 -9.91 -1.38 25.00
N TRP A 228 -8.68 -1.40 25.52
CA TRP A 228 -7.57 -2.15 24.96
C TRP A 228 -7.24 -3.34 25.84
N ASP A 229 -7.22 -4.55 25.29
CA ASP A 229 -6.68 -5.71 26.00
C ASP A 229 -5.37 -6.18 25.36
N PHE A 230 -4.26 -5.96 26.08
CA PHE A 230 -2.96 -6.48 25.68
C PHE A 230 -2.82 -7.95 26.05
N TRP A 231 -2.08 -8.71 25.24
CA TRP A 231 -1.55 -9.99 25.67
C TRP A 231 -0.45 -9.75 26.73
N GLN A 232 -0.28 -10.64 27.71
CA GLN A 232 0.54 -10.35 28.89
C GLN A 232 1.97 -9.90 28.52
N LYS A 233 2.38 -8.76 29.11
CA LYS A 233 3.71 -8.10 29.05
C LYS A 233 4.14 -7.40 27.74
N ASP A 234 3.21 -6.96 26.88
CA ASP A 234 3.56 -5.96 25.85
C ASP A 234 3.59 -4.53 26.45
N GLU A 235 4.61 -4.20 27.24
CA GLU A 235 4.67 -2.90 27.96
C GLU A 235 5.07 -1.69 27.10
N GLU A 236 5.31 -1.81 25.79
CA GLU A 236 5.98 -0.76 25.02
C GLU A 236 5.33 -0.31 23.70
N ASN A 237 4.02 -0.53 23.48
CA ASN A 237 3.37 0.13 22.34
C ASN A 237 3.14 1.62 22.62
N THR A 238 4.06 2.46 22.14
CA THR A 238 4.03 3.93 22.32
C THR A 238 2.80 4.60 21.69
N TYR A 239 2.25 4.07 20.59
CA TYR A 239 1.03 4.60 19.95
C TYR A 239 -0.20 4.39 20.81
N VAL A 240 -0.37 3.19 21.40
CA VAL A 240 -1.49 2.92 22.31
C VAL A 240 -1.40 3.79 23.56
N LYS A 241 -0.21 3.98 24.13
CA LYS A 241 0.00 4.92 25.26
C LYS A 241 -0.38 6.36 24.88
N ARG A 242 0.02 6.82 23.69
CA ARG A 242 -0.33 8.15 23.18
C ARG A 242 -1.84 8.30 22.98
N LEU A 243 -2.51 7.32 22.37
CA LEU A 243 -3.97 7.35 22.23
C LEU A 243 -4.64 7.36 23.61
N ALA A 244 -4.23 6.49 24.52
CA ALA A 244 -4.79 6.47 25.87
C ALA A 244 -4.65 7.83 26.58
N HIS A 245 -3.52 8.52 26.39
CA HIS A 245 -3.33 9.87 26.88
C HIS A 245 -4.29 10.88 26.23
N LEU A 246 -4.46 10.83 24.90
CA LEU A 246 -5.39 11.70 24.16
C LEU A 246 -6.84 11.51 24.60
N TYR A 247 -7.26 10.27 24.82
CA TYR A 247 -8.62 9.89 25.18
C TYR A 247 -8.94 9.97 26.68
N ARG A 248 -7.92 10.08 27.53
CA ARG A 248 -8.05 10.23 28.99
C ARG A 248 -9.00 9.20 29.60
N GLU A 249 -10.01 9.63 30.36
CA GLU A 249 -11.00 8.76 31.02
C GLU A 249 -11.86 7.93 30.06
N LYS A 250 -11.89 8.29 28.77
CA LYS A 250 -12.58 7.51 27.73
C LYS A 250 -11.74 6.31 27.26
N ALA A 251 -10.46 6.22 27.61
CA ALA A 251 -9.60 5.08 27.29
C ALA A 251 -9.35 4.20 28.52
N VAL A 252 -9.43 2.90 28.29
CA VAL A 252 -9.19 1.87 29.30
C VAL A 252 -8.18 0.88 28.73
N ILE A 253 -7.15 0.54 29.51
CA ILE A 253 -6.19 -0.50 29.16
C ILE A 253 -6.31 -1.64 30.18
N THR A 254 -6.44 -2.87 29.69
CA THR A 254 -6.44 -4.12 30.44
C THR A 254 -5.40 -5.09 29.89
N GLN A 255 -5.11 -6.15 30.63
CA GLN A 255 -4.13 -7.17 30.24
C GLN A 255 -4.72 -8.57 30.40
N GLY A 256 -4.88 -9.28 29.28
CA GLY A 256 -5.27 -10.68 29.20
C GLY A 256 -6.61 -11.02 29.85
N LYS A 257 -7.50 -10.03 30.05
CA LYS A 257 -8.79 -10.23 30.73
C LYS A 257 -9.92 -10.47 29.74
N LEU A 258 -9.80 -9.95 28.53
CA LEU A 258 -10.87 -9.99 27.54
C LEU A 258 -11.18 -11.39 27.02
N PRO A 259 -10.19 -12.26 26.71
CA PRO A 259 -10.47 -13.63 26.31
C PRO A 259 -11.32 -14.38 27.34
N LYS A 260 -10.97 -14.27 28.62
CA LYS A 260 -11.70 -14.92 29.73
C LYS A 260 -13.12 -14.38 29.88
N LEU A 261 -13.30 -13.08 29.66
CA LEU A 261 -14.60 -12.42 29.67
C LEU A 261 -15.51 -12.92 28.55
N PHE A 262 -15.02 -12.98 27.32
CA PHE A 262 -15.76 -13.54 26.18
C PHE A 262 -16.10 -15.02 26.40
N TYR A 263 -15.14 -15.78 26.93
CA TYR A 263 -15.35 -17.17 27.31
C TYR A 263 -16.50 -17.34 28.30
N ASN A 264 -16.44 -16.65 29.45
CA ASN A 264 -17.46 -16.75 30.49
C ASN A 264 -18.83 -16.19 30.07
N PHE A 265 -18.85 -15.23 29.14
CA PHE A 265 -20.09 -14.66 28.61
C PHE A 265 -20.84 -15.65 27.70
N ILE A 266 -20.11 -16.52 27.00
CA ILE A 266 -20.66 -17.39 25.96
C ILE A 266 -20.76 -18.80 26.53
N LYS A 267 -21.96 -19.14 27.01
CA LYS A 267 -22.29 -20.41 27.69
C LYS A 267 -22.00 -21.69 26.89
N GLU A 268 -21.80 -21.58 25.58
CA GLU A 268 -21.64 -22.72 24.67
C GLU A 268 -20.24 -22.74 24.07
N THR A 269 -19.24 -23.27 24.77
CA THR A 269 -18.02 -23.68 24.08
C THR A 269 -17.26 -24.74 24.89
N ASP A 270 -17.19 -25.97 24.36
CA ASP A 270 -16.24 -27.00 24.77
C ASP A 270 -14.83 -26.55 24.39
N ILE A 271 -14.17 -25.81 25.29
CA ILE A 271 -12.86 -25.22 25.01
C ILE A 271 -11.76 -26.10 25.58
N VAL A 272 -10.93 -26.58 24.65
CA VAL A 272 -9.71 -27.30 24.95
C VAL A 272 -8.59 -26.26 25.14
N GLU A 273 -8.05 -26.18 26.36
CA GLU A 273 -6.81 -25.45 26.60
C GLU A 273 -5.61 -26.25 26.06
N TYR A 274 -4.79 -25.60 25.23
CA TYR A 274 -3.56 -26.18 24.70
C TYR A 274 -2.33 -25.74 25.51
N SER A 275 -1.40 -26.65 25.74
CA SER A 275 -0.13 -26.35 26.42
C SER A 275 0.76 -25.41 25.59
N ASN A 276 1.65 -24.67 26.25
CA ASN A 276 2.61 -23.79 25.55
C ASN A 276 3.50 -24.54 24.55
N GLN A 277 3.82 -25.81 24.83
CA GLN A 277 4.60 -26.64 23.91
C GLN A 277 3.80 -26.96 22.65
N GLN A 278 2.55 -27.44 22.80
CA GLN A 278 1.64 -27.70 21.68
C GLN A 278 1.47 -26.44 20.84
N ARG A 279 1.28 -25.28 21.48
CA ARG A 279 1.14 -24.00 20.77
C ARG A 279 2.34 -23.68 19.87
N ARG A 280 3.56 -23.87 20.38
CA ARG A 280 4.80 -23.62 19.62
C ARG A 280 4.97 -24.62 18.48
N GLU A 281 4.68 -25.90 18.70
CA GLU A 281 4.79 -26.94 17.68
C GLU A 281 3.84 -26.67 16.51
N TRP A 282 2.58 -26.33 16.78
CA TRP A 282 1.60 -25.98 15.75
C TRP A 282 2.00 -24.75 14.95
N GLN A 283 2.44 -23.67 15.62
CA GLN A 283 2.89 -22.46 14.93
C GLN A 283 4.11 -22.73 14.05
N LYS A 284 5.07 -23.52 14.53
CA LYS A 284 6.25 -23.92 13.75
C LYS A 284 5.84 -24.69 12.50
N ASN A 285 4.98 -25.70 12.63
CA ASN A 285 4.52 -26.51 11.51
C ASN A 285 3.81 -25.65 10.46
N LYS A 286 2.95 -24.72 10.89
CA LYS A 286 2.22 -23.84 9.97
C LYS A 286 3.12 -22.86 9.21
N ASN A 287 4.12 -22.29 9.88
CA ASN A 287 5.12 -21.46 9.23
C ASN A 287 5.96 -22.27 8.23
N GLU A 288 6.30 -23.51 8.57
CA GLU A 288 7.03 -24.41 7.69
C GLU A 288 6.21 -24.77 6.44
N GLU A 289 4.93 -25.12 6.60
CA GLU A 289 4.02 -25.38 5.48
C GLU A 289 3.86 -24.16 4.57
N LEU A 290 3.73 -22.96 5.13
CA LEU A 290 3.66 -21.72 4.34
C LEU A 290 4.96 -21.48 3.57
N ARG A 291 6.13 -21.66 4.21
CA ARG A 291 7.43 -21.50 3.56
C ARG A 291 7.59 -22.49 2.41
N ILE A 292 7.21 -23.75 2.62
CA ILE A 292 7.24 -24.79 1.58
C ILE A 292 6.31 -24.40 0.42
N ALA A 293 5.07 -23.98 0.71
CA ALA A 293 4.11 -23.61 -0.33
C ALA A 293 4.57 -22.39 -1.16
N LEU A 294 5.21 -21.40 -0.53
CA LEU A 294 5.81 -20.25 -1.22
C LEU A 294 7.03 -20.66 -2.05
N GLN A 295 7.87 -21.57 -1.54
CA GLN A 295 9.00 -22.12 -2.31
C GLN A 295 8.51 -22.92 -3.52
N GLU A 296 7.52 -23.78 -3.37
CA GLU A 296 6.90 -24.51 -4.48
C GLU A 296 6.29 -23.56 -5.51
N TRP A 297 5.62 -22.51 -5.05
CA TRP A 297 5.16 -21.45 -5.93
C TRP A 297 6.32 -20.82 -6.70
N SER A 298 7.38 -20.37 -6.03
CA SER A 298 8.51 -19.73 -6.71
C SER A 298 9.10 -20.65 -7.78
N LYS A 299 9.33 -21.93 -7.46
CA LYS A 299 9.84 -22.94 -8.39
C LYS A 299 8.92 -23.20 -9.57
N LYS A 300 7.61 -23.10 -9.36
CA LYS A 300 6.60 -23.37 -10.39
C LYS A 300 6.41 -22.19 -11.36
N TYR A 301 6.54 -20.95 -10.89
CA TYR A 301 6.12 -19.77 -11.65
C TYR A 301 7.26 -18.79 -11.98
N LEU A 302 8.41 -18.87 -11.31
CA LEU A 302 9.56 -18.01 -11.55
C LEU A 302 10.74 -18.81 -12.08
N THR A 303 11.46 -18.21 -13.02
CA THR A 303 12.79 -18.68 -13.44
C THR A 303 13.86 -17.91 -12.66
N SER A 304 15.11 -18.36 -12.70
CA SER A 304 16.22 -17.67 -12.02
C SER A 304 16.40 -16.23 -12.54
N GLU A 305 16.20 -15.99 -13.84
CA GLU A 305 16.22 -14.64 -14.42
C GLU A 305 15.13 -13.75 -13.82
N LYS A 306 13.90 -14.27 -13.72
CA LYS A 306 12.75 -13.55 -13.13
C LYS A 306 12.98 -13.24 -11.66
N SER A 307 13.49 -14.19 -10.88
CA SER A 307 13.83 -13.95 -9.47
C SER A 307 14.89 -12.85 -9.33
N SER A 308 15.92 -12.87 -10.17
CA SER A 308 16.97 -11.84 -10.16
C SER A 308 16.42 -10.45 -10.50
N ASN A 309 15.60 -10.36 -11.55
CA ASN A 309 14.92 -9.11 -11.90
C ASN A 309 13.98 -8.60 -10.80
N MET A 310 13.19 -9.49 -10.19
CA MET A 310 12.27 -9.13 -9.12
C MET A 310 13.01 -8.55 -7.91
N LEU A 311 14.08 -9.21 -7.44
CA LEU A 311 14.90 -8.70 -6.33
C LEU A 311 15.61 -7.39 -6.69
N GLY A 312 16.15 -7.28 -7.91
CA GLY A 312 16.80 -6.05 -8.39
C GLY A 312 15.85 -4.86 -8.42
N ARG A 313 14.61 -5.05 -8.89
CA ARG A 313 13.57 -4.00 -8.88
C ARG A 313 13.22 -3.59 -7.47
N LEU A 314 13.04 -4.55 -6.56
CA LEU A 314 12.79 -4.28 -5.15
C LEU A 314 13.91 -3.41 -4.53
N LEU A 315 15.17 -3.74 -4.80
CA LEU A 315 16.33 -2.95 -4.34
C LEU A 315 16.43 -1.57 -4.98
N LEU A 316 16.10 -1.45 -6.27
CA LEU A 316 16.07 -0.16 -6.96
C LEU A 316 15.08 0.80 -6.31
N HIS A 317 13.87 0.31 -6.01
CA HIS A 317 12.84 1.10 -5.33
C HIS A 317 13.24 1.49 -3.91
N SER A 318 14.08 0.69 -3.22
CA SER A 318 14.62 1.03 -1.90
C SER A 318 15.85 1.95 -1.95
N GLY A 319 16.29 2.35 -3.15
CA GLY A 319 17.46 3.22 -3.33
C GLY A 319 18.80 2.50 -3.16
N LYS A 320 18.81 1.17 -3.02
CA LYS A 320 20.01 0.33 -2.98
C LYS A 320 20.53 0.08 -4.39
N LEU A 321 21.11 1.13 -4.98
CA LEU A 321 21.49 1.15 -6.40
C LEU A 321 22.56 0.11 -6.75
N ASP A 322 23.52 -0.18 -5.87
CA ASP A 322 24.61 -1.12 -6.15
C ASP A 322 24.13 -2.58 -6.09
N GLU A 323 23.34 -2.92 -5.08
CA GLU A 323 22.74 -4.24 -4.94
C GLU A 323 21.69 -4.50 -6.03
N ALA A 324 20.94 -3.47 -6.43
CA ALA A 324 20.05 -3.54 -7.60
C ALA A 324 20.83 -3.83 -8.88
N LEU A 325 21.94 -3.11 -9.12
CA LEU A 325 22.82 -3.37 -10.27
C LEU A 325 23.36 -4.79 -10.26
N TYR A 326 23.79 -5.29 -9.09
CA TYR A 326 24.23 -6.68 -8.96
C TYR A 326 23.15 -7.66 -9.43
N CYS A 327 21.91 -7.52 -8.96
CA CYS A 327 20.80 -8.38 -9.39
C CYS A 327 20.49 -8.26 -10.89
N PHE A 328 20.53 -7.05 -11.48
CA PHE A 328 20.29 -6.90 -12.91
C PHE A 328 21.43 -7.46 -13.77
N HIS A 329 22.69 -7.27 -13.36
CA HIS A 329 23.83 -7.89 -14.04
C HIS A 329 23.80 -9.41 -13.94
N HIS A 330 23.50 -9.95 -12.76
CA HIS A 330 23.29 -11.38 -12.56
C HIS A 330 22.18 -11.93 -13.46
N CYS A 331 21.07 -11.19 -13.61
CA CYS A 331 20.03 -11.55 -14.57
C CYS A 331 20.57 -11.64 -16.01
N LEU A 332 21.38 -10.67 -16.43
CA LEU A 332 21.99 -10.67 -17.77
C LEU A 332 22.98 -11.82 -17.96
N GLU A 333 23.72 -12.22 -16.91
CA GLU A 333 24.64 -13.36 -16.95
C GLU A 333 23.90 -14.70 -17.09
N ILE A 334 22.74 -14.84 -16.44
CA ILE A 334 21.91 -16.04 -16.55
C ILE A 334 21.22 -16.11 -17.92
N CYS A 335 20.79 -14.97 -18.48
CA CYS A 335 20.13 -14.89 -19.77
C CYS A 335 21.05 -15.35 -20.92
N LYS A 336 20.98 -16.62 -21.31
CA LYS A 336 21.79 -17.20 -22.41
C LYS A 336 21.34 -16.77 -23.81
N SER A 337 20.13 -16.25 -23.93
CA SER A 337 19.56 -15.75 -25.19
C SER A 337 18.74 -14.49 -24.94
N PRO A 338 18.57 -13.62 -25.95
CA PRO A 338 17.70 -12.46 -25.82
C PRO A 338 16.27 -12.88 -25.48
N ASN A 339 15.75 -12.35 -24.37
CA ASN A 339 14.39 -12.58 -23.87
C ASN A 339 13.89 -11.30 -23.17
N ILE A 340 12.64 -11.32 -22.71
CA ILE A 340 12.03 -10.16 -22.06
C ILE A 340 12.77 -9.79 -20.77
N GLU A 341 13.23 -10.77 -19.99
CA GLU A 341 13.98 -10.55 -18.75
C GLU A 341 15.32 -9.84 -19.00
N ASN A 342 16.02 -10.18 -20.08
CA ASN A 342 17.26 -9.50 -20.50
C ASN A 342 16.99 -8.02 -20.80
N VAL A 343 15.92 -7.75 -21.56
CA VAL A 343 15.53 -6.39 -21.91
C VAL A 343 15.15 -5.58 -20.67
N GLU A 344 14.35 -6.14 -19.77
CA GLU A 344 13.98 -5.49 -18.51
C GLU A 344 15.20 -5.18 -17.63
N ALA A 345 16.15 -6.11 -17.52
CA ALA A 345 17.39 -5.90 -16.77
C ALA A 345 18.21 -4.74 -17.37
N LEU A 346 18.37 -4.68 -18.70
CA LEU A 346 19.05 -3.57 -19.39
C LEU A 346 18.35 -2.22 -19.14
N LEU A 347 17.02 -2.18 -19.23
CA LEU A 347 16.24 -0.99 -18.93
C LEU A 347 16.48 -0.53 -17.49
N ASN A 348 16.44 -1.45 -16.53
CA ASN A 348 16.62 -1.10 -15.12
C ASN A 348 18.05 -0.65 -14.81
N ILE A 349 19.08 -1.24 -15.42
CA ILE A 349 20.46 -0.75 -15.34
C ILE A 349 20.55 0.68 -15.89
N GLY A 350 19.93 0.95 -17.05
CA GLY A 350 19.87 2.30 -17.63
C GLY A 350 19.20 3.31 -16.68
N VAL A 351 18.14 2.91 -15.99
CA VAL A 351 17.48 3.73 -14.95
C VAL A 351 18.43 4.02 -13.79
N VAL A 352 19.17 3.03 -13.29
CA VAL A 352 20.19 3.24 -12.26
C VAL A 352 21.28 4.21 -12.73
N CYS A 353 21.81 4.03 -13.94
CA CYS A 353 22.80 4.93 -14.53
C CYS A 353 22.28 6.38 -14.59
N LYS A 354 21.03 6.56 -15.03
CA LYS A 354 20.37 7.88 -15.04
C LYS A 354 20.29 8.49 -13.63
N HIS A 355 19.92 7.71 -12.62
CA HIS A 355 19.88 8.19 -11.22
C HIS A 355 21.26 8.62 -10.72
N ARG A 356 22.34 8.01 -11.22
CA ARG A 356 23.73 8.40 -10.95
C ARG A 356 24.25 9.55 -11.81
N GLY A 357 23.41 10.15 -12.67
CA GLY A 357 23.83 11.18 -13.62
C GLY A 357 24.68 10.69 -14.78
N GLN A 358 24.84 9.36 -14.94
CA GLN A 358 25.61 8.73 -16.01
C GLN A 358 24.78 8.61 -17.29
N TYR A 359 24.39 9.75 -17.87
CA TYR A 359 23.43 9.81 -18.97
C TYR A 359 23.87 9.05 -20.23
N ASN A 360 25.15 9.11 -20.59
CA ASN A 360 25.64 8.40 -21.78
C ASN A 360 25.53 6.87 -21.63
N LYS A 361 25.91 6.33 -20.46
CA LYS A 361 25.73 4.91 -20.15
C LYS A 361 24.25 4.53 -20.13
N ALA A 362 23.39 5.37 -19.56
CA ALA A 362 21.95 5.13 -19.57
C ALA A 362 21.41 4.99 -21.01
N LEU A 363 21.81 5.90 -21.91
CA LEU A 363 21.45 5.84 -23.33
C LEU A 363 21.96 4.57 -24.02
N GLU A 364 23.19 4.14 -23.73
CA GLU A 364 23.74 2.87 -24.26
C GLU A 364 22.91 1.66 -23.83
N TYR A 365 22.51 1.58 -22.55
CA TYR A 365 21.69 0.48 -22.05
C TYR A 365 20.26 0.52 -22.61
N PHE A 366 19.64 1.69 -22.69
CA PHE A 366 18.33 1.84 -23.34
C PHE A 366 18.39 1.46 -24.82
N GLU A 367 19.45 1.82 -25.53
CA GLU A 367 19.63 1.43 -26.92
C GLU A 367 19.77 -0.08 -27.10
N LYS A 368 20.60 -0.74 -26.29
CA LYS A 368 20.73 -2.21 -26.29
C LYS A 368 19.37 -2.88 -26.03
N ALA A 369 18.63 -2.41 -25.02
CA ALA A 369 17.28 -2.88 -24.73
C ALA A 369 16.34 -2.70 -25.92
N ARG A 370 16.43 -1.55 -26.61
CA ARG A 370 15.57 -1.19 -27.76
C ARG A 370 15.81 -2.07 -28.97
N ILE A 371 17.07 -2.41 -29.25
CA ILE A 371 17.45 -3.27 -30.38
C ILE A 371 16.83 -4.64 -30.16
N ILE A 372 17.11 -5.26 -29.01
CA ILE A 372 16.57 -6.58 -28.66
C ILE A 372 15.04 -6.56 -28.66
N SER A 373 14.43 -5.54 -28.05
CA SER A 373 12.98 -5.45 -27.94
C SER A 373 12.30 -5.27 -29.30
N LYS A 374 12.90 -4.52 -30.24
CA LYS A 374 12.38 -4.37 -31.60
C LYS A 374 12.49 -5.66 -32.41
N GLU A 375 13.65 -6.31 -32.36
CA GLU A 375 13.89 -7.58 -33.08
C GLU A 375 12.95 -8.70 -32.63
N ASN A 376 12.58 -8.71 -31.34
CA ASN A 376 11.69 -9.72 -30.76
C ASN A 376 10.23 -9.26 -30.64
N HIS A 377 9.87 -8.10 -31.21
CA HIS A 377 8.52 -7.53 -31.17
C HIS A 377 7.95 -7.30 -29.75
N TYR A 378 8.82 -7.00 -28.78
CA TYR A 378 8.49 -6.59 -27.43
C TYR A 378 8.12 -5.09 -27.42
N ILE A 379 6.87 -4.80 -27.80
CA ILE A 379 6.38 -3.43 -28.02
C ILE A 379 6.46 -2.58 -26.75
N LYS A 380 6.08 -3.15 -25.59
CA LYS A 380 6.05 -2.41 -24.32
C LYS A 380 7.44 -1.97 -23.89
N GLU A 381 8.42 -2.83 -24.03
CA GLU A 381 9.81 -2.63 -23.67
C GLU A 381 10.49 -1.67 -24.66
N THR A 382 10.11 -1.75 -25.93
CA THR A 382 10.51 -0.77 -26.95
C THR A 382 10.04 0.63 -26.59
N VAL A 383 8.77 0.76 -26.19
CA VAL A 383 8.18 2.01 -25.70
C VAL A 383 8.88 2.50 -24.43
N ALA A 384 9.14 1.61 -23.47
CA ALA A 384 9.82 1.96 -22.23
C ALA A 384 11.25 2.47 -22.48
N SER A 385 12.00 1.83 -23.38
CA SER A 385 13.32 2.28 -23.83
C SER A 385 13.25 3.69 -24.43
N LEU A 386 12.37 3.91 -25.42
CA LEU A 386 12.23 5.21 -26.10
C LEU A 386 11.83 6.32 -25.12
N ASN A 387 10.90 6.05 -24.22
CA ASN A 387 10.49 7.01 -23.18
C ASN A 387 11.67 7.38 -22.28
N ASN A 388 12.42 6.39 -21.80
CA ASN A 388 13.57 6.64 -20.93
C ASN A 388 14.68 7.41 -21.65
N THR A 389 14.95 7.10 -22.92
CA THR A 389 15.85 7.88 -23.80
C THR A 389 15.38 9.34 -23.93
N GLY A 390 14.09 9.56 -24.19
CA GLY A 390 13.51 10.90 -24.26
C GLY A 390 13.67 11.68 -22.96
N VAL A 391 13.47 11.03 -21.81
CA VAL A 391 13.68 11.63 -20.48
C VAL A 391 15.15 12.02 -20.26
N VAL A 392 16.10 11.17 -20.66
CA VAL A 392 17.53 11.49 -20.57
C VAL A 392 17.87 12.68 -21.44
N HIS A 393 17.43 12.71 -22.71
CA HIS A 393 17.65 13.85 -23.60
C HIS A 393 17.03 15.13 -23.06
N GLY A 394 15.81 15.09 -22.52
CA GLY A 394 15.18 16.23 -21.88
C GLY A 394 15.86 16.68 -20.59
N SER A 395 16.63 15.81 -19.93
CA SER A 395 17.47 16.16 -18.76
C SER A 395 18.79 16.81 -19.19
N GLN A 396 19.28 16.49 -20.39
CA GLN A 396 20.44 17.12 -21.03
C GLN A 396 20.08 18.37 -21.85
N ASN A 397 18.83 18.82 -21.80
CA ASN A 397 18.28 19.93 -22.62
C ASN A 397 18.33 19.69 -24.15
N HIS A 398 18.47 18.44 -24.60
CA HIS A 398 18.34 18.06 -26.01
C HIS A 398 16.85 17.91 -26.38
N TYR A 399 16.12 19.02 -26.38
CA TYR A 399 14.66 19.02 -26.46
C TYR A 399 14.10 18.42 -27.76
N GLU A 400 14.72 18.68 -28.90
CA GLU A 400 14.28 18.14 -30.20
C GLU A 400 14.38 16.61 -30.22
N LYS A 401 15.48 16.05 -29.69
CA LYS A 401 15.65 14.59 -29.56
C LYS A 401 14.64 14.00 -28.59
N ALA A 402 14.37 14.68 -27.47
CA ALA A 402 13.37 14.23 -26.51
C ALA A 402 11.96 14.18 -27.14
N LEU A 403 11.57 15.23 -27.88
CA LEU A 403 10.31 15.30 -28.61
C LEU A 403 10.20 14.17 -29.65
N GLN A 404 11.26 13.92 -30.43
CA GLN A 404 11.29 12.81 -31.39
C GLN A 404 11.03 11.46 -30.71
N CYS A 405 11.65 11.20 -29.56
CA CYS A 405 11.41 9.97 -28.80
C CYS A 405 9.95 9.86 -28.34
N PHE A 406 9.39 10.92 -27.74
CA PHE A 406 8.01 10.88 -27.23
C PHE A 406 6.96 10.85 -28.35
N GLU A 407 7.23 11.47 -29.50
CA GLU A 407 6.38 11.37 -30.69
C GLU A 407 6.37 9.95 -31.27
N GLN A 408 7.52 9.27 -31.32
CA GLN A 408 7.57 7.85 -31.71
C GLN A 408 6.78 6.98 -30.75
N VAL A 409 6.91 7.20 -29.43
CA VAL A 409 6.11 6.46 -28.44
C VAL A 409 4.62 6.72 -28.62
N LYS A 410 4.23 7.98 -28.84
CA LYS A 410 2.83 8.35 -29.10
C LYS A 410 2.28 7.65 -30.33
N GLN A 411 3.06 7.58 -31.42
CA GLN A 411 2.64 6.89 -32.65
C GLN A 411 2.44 5.39 -32.41
N ILE A 412 3.41 4.72 -31.78
CA ILE A 412 3.29 3.30 -31.42
C ILE A 412 2.05 3.07 -30.55
N ALA A 413 1.80 3.96 -29.58
CA ALA A 413 0.66 3.86 -28.70
C ALA A 413 -0.68 4.09 -29.43
N LEU A 414 -0.74 4.98 -30.41
CA LEU A 414 -1.91 5.19 -31.28
C LEU A 414 -2.19 3.94 -32.12
N ASP A 415 -1.16 3.39 -32.78
CA ASP A 415 -1.28 2.21 -33.63
C ASP A 415 -1.80 0.99 -32.87
N ASN A 416 -1.55 0.92 -31.57
CA ASN A 416 -1.96 -0.18 -30.69
C ASN A 416 -3.14 0.16 -29.76
N ASN A 417 -3.75 1.35 -29.88
CA ASN A 417 -4.83 1.84 -29.01
C ASN A 417 -4.49 1.87 -27.50
N TYR A 418 -3.23 2.13 -27.17
CA TYR A 418 -2.70 2.18 -25.81
C TYR A 418 -2.92 3.55 -25.14
N GLN A 419 -4.15 3.76 -24.65
CA GLN A 419 -4.59 5.04 -24.08
C GLN A 419 -3.70 5.58 -22.95
N LYS A 420 -3.16 4.70 -22.09
CA LYS A 420 -2.28 5.12 -20.97
C LYS A 420 -0.97 5.69 -21.49
N GLU A 421 -0.38 5.05 -22.50
CA GLU A 421 0.87 5.43 -23.15
C GLU A 421 0.68 6.69 -24.01
N ILE A 422 -0.48 6.87 -24.66
CA ILE A 422 -0.85 8.12 -25.35
C ILE A 422 -0.87 9.28 -24.35
N ALA A 423 -1.55 9.13 -23.21
CA ALA A 423 -1.60 10.17 -22.18
C ALA A 423 -0.22 10.48 -21.57
N ALA A 424 0.61 9.45 -21.34
CA ALA A 424 1.97 9.63 -20.86
C ALA A 424 2.84 10.39 -21.87
N SER A 425 2.70 10.10 -23.17
CA SER A 425 3.44 10.78 -24.23
C SER A 425 3.08 12.26 -24.31
N PHE A 426 1.79 12.60 -24.30
CA PHE A 426 1.35 14.00 -24.25
C PHE A 426 1.90 14.72 -23.02
N ASN A 427 1.91 14.08 -21.85
CA ASN A 427 2.50 14.67 -20.66
C ASN A 427 4.00 14.94 -20.81
N ASN A 428 4.75 14.00 -21.36
CA ASN A 428 6.19 14.15 -21.54
C ASN A 428 6.51 15.23 -22.58
N ILE A 429 5.77 15.28 -23.69
CA ILE A 429 5.85 16.35 -24.69
C ILE A 429 5.55 17.71 -24.06
N GLY A 430 4.45 17.81 -23.30
CA GLY A 430 4.07 19.04 -22.59
C GLY A 430 5.15 19.50 -21.60
N ALA A 431 5.84 18.56 -20.93
CA ALA A 431 6.96 18.88 -20.06
C ALA A 431 8.17 19.45 -20.83
N ILE A 432 8.45 18.94 -22.02
CA ILE A 432 9.49 19.51 -22.88
C ILE A 432 9.11 20.92 -23.35
N TYR A 433 7.87 21.12 -23.82
CA TYR A 433 7.40 22.46 -24.20
C TYR A 433 7.42 23.46 -23.04
N SER A 434 7.05 23.03 -21.84
CA SER A 434 7.15 23.85 -20.64
C SER A 434 8.60 24.26 -20.35
N LYS A 435 9.57 23.35 -20.49
CA LYS A 435 11.01 23.65 -20.36
C LYS A 435 11.54 24.58 -21.46
N GLN A 436 10.92 24.57 -22.64
CA GLN A 436 11.20 25.51 -23.73
C GLN A 436 10.45 26.85 -23.59
N HIS A 437 9.72 27.07 -22.50
CA HIS A 437 8.83 28.24 -22.30
C HIS A 437 7.69 28.37 -23.31
N ARG A 438 7.38 27.29 -24.05
CA ARG A 438 6.25 27.19 -24.98
C ARG A 438 4.99 26.79 -24.22
N TYR A 439 4.48 27.73 -23.42
CA TYR A 439 3.45 27.43 -22.44
C TYR A 439 2.10 27.07 -23.05
N ASP A 440 1.70 27.66 -24.17
CA ASP A 440 0.43 27.32 -24.84
C ASP A 440 0.46 25.88 -25.37
N ASP A 441 1.55 25.48 -26.02
CA ASP A 441 1.74 24.10 -26.50
C ASP A 441 1.78 23.09 -25.33
N ALA A 442 2.41 23.48 -24.22
CA ALA A 442 2.44 22.66 -23.01
C ALA A 442 1.04 22.45 -22.42
N LEU A 443 0.24 23.52 -22.33
CA LEU A 443 -1.15 23.45 -21.85
C LEU A 443 -2.00 22.56 -22.75
N GLU A 444 -1.90 22.69 -24.07
CA GLU A 444 -2.65 21.84 -25.00
C GLU A 444 -2.33 20.35 -24.79
N CYS A 445 -1.04 20.02 -24.62
CA CYS A 445 -0.60 18.66 -24.36
C CYS A 445 -1.11 18.15 -23.00
N TYR A 446 -1.01 18.95 -21.93
CA TYR A 446 -1.49 18.55 -20.62
C TYR A 446 -3.01 18.40 -20.57
N GLU A 447 -3.77 19.23 -21.29
CA GLU A 447 -5.22 19.12 -21.42
C GLU A 447 -5.64 17.81 -22.11
N LYS A 448 -4.96 17.44 -23.21
CA LYS A 448 -5.17 16.15 -23.87
C LYS A 448 -4.90 14.97 -22.93
N ALA A 449 -3.78 15.01 -22.21
CA ALA A 449 -3.45 13.98 -21.22
C ALA A 449 -4.46 13.93 -20.04
N LYS A 450 -4.93 15.09 -19.59
CA LYS A 450 -5.94 15.23 -18.51
C LYS A 450 -7.26 14.59 -18.91
N LYS A 451 -7.73 14.87 -20.13
CA LYS A 451 -8.97 14.29 -20.67
C LYS A 451 -8.91 12.77 -20.72
N ILE A 452 -7.82 12.19 -21.23
CA ILE A 452 -7.66 10.73 -21.26
C ILE A 452 -7.66 10.12 -19.85
N ALA A 453 -6.99 10.75 -18.89
CA ALA A 453 -6.98 10.29 -17.50
C ALA A 453 -8.39 10.33 -16.87
N PHE A 454 -9.15 11.39 -17.16
CA PHE A 454 -10.54 11.53 -16.73
C PHE A 454 -11.44 10.43 -17.30
N ASP A 455 -11.41 10.22 -18.63
CA ASP A 455 -12.25 9.23 -19.32
C ASP A 455 -11.98 7.80 -18.84
N ARG A 456 -10.77 7.53 -18.32
CA ARG A 456 -10.36 6.24 -17.75
C ARG A 456 -10.64 6.08 -16.26
N GLY A 457 -11.11 7.13 -15.57
CA GLY A 457 -11.24 7.14 -14.12
C GLY A 457 -9.90 7.10 -13.36
N ASP A 458 -8.78 7.44 -14.02
CA ASP A 458 -7.44 7.47 -13.42
C ASP A 458 -7.24 8.77 -12.64
N ARG A 459 -7.78 8.79 -11.40
CA ARG A 459 -7.79 9.97 -10.53
C ARG A 459 -6.38 10.47 -10.18
N GLN A 460 -5.39 9.57 -10.09
CA GLN A 460 -4.02 9.92 -9.71
C GLN A 460 -3.32 10.67 -10.87
N ASN A 461 -3.39 10.13 -12.09
CA ASN A 461 -2.82 10.83 -13.25
C ASN A 461 -3.60 12.10 -13.57
N PHE A 462 -4.93 12.12 -13.38
CA PHE A 462 -5.73 13.33 -13.51
C PHE A 462 -5.25 14.45 -12.58
N ALA A 463 -5.04 14.15 -11.28
CA ALA A 463 -4.49 15.09 -10.31
C ALA A 463 -3.09 15.60 -10.73
N ALA A 464 -2.22 14.69 -11.17
CA ALA A 464 -0.88 15.07 -11.63
C ALA A 464 -0.91 16.02 -12.85
N ARG A 465 -1.91 15.88 -13.75
CA ARG A 465 -2.07 16.82 -14.87
C ARG A 465 -2.55 18.20 -14.41
N LEU A 466 -3.46 18.28 -13.44
CA LEU A 466 -3.87 19.56 -12.84
C LEU A 466 -2.68 20.31 -12.24
N ASN A 467 -1.80 19.62 -11.51
CA ASN A 467 -0.58 20.21 -10.95
C ASN A 467 0.36 20.76 -12.06
N ASN A 468 0.52 20.03 -13.16
CA ASN A 468 1.35 20.50 -14.29
C ASN A 468 0.75 21.71 -15.00
N ILE A 469 -0.58 21.73 -15.18
CA ILE A 469 -1.30 22.90 -15.74
C ILE A 469 -1.16 24.11 -14.82
N ALA A 470 -1.34 23.93 -13.50
CA ALA A 470 -1.16 24.98 -12.51
C ALA A 470 0.26 25.55 -12.53
N TYR A 471 1.27 24.67 -12.67
CA TYR A 471 2.67 25.08 -12.81
C TYR A 471 2.88 25.95 -14.05
N VAL A 472 2.29 25.59 -15.20
CA VAL A 472 2.40 26.40 -16.41
C VAL A 472 1.74 27.78 -16.23
N TYR A 473 0.55 27.85 -15.64
CA TYR A 473 -0.08 29.14 -15.32
C TYR A 473 0.73 29.98 -14.32
N THR A 474 1.39 29.33 -13.36
CA THR A 474 2.33 30.01 -12.44
C THR A 474 3.50 30.64 -13.19
N LYS A 475 4.06 29.91 -14.18
CA LYS A 475 5.15 30.42 -15.03
C LYS A 475 4.72 31.52 -15.99
N ARG A 476 3.42 31.63 -16.27
CA ARG A 476 2.81 32.72 -17.04
C ARG A 476 2.37 33.90 -16.17
N GLU A 477 2.59 33.83 -14.85
CA GLU A 477 2.11 34.83 -13.88
C GLU A 477 0.58 34.99 -13.84
N GLU A 478 -0.16 34.02 -14.37
CA GLU A 478 -1.63 33.94 -14.30
C GLU A 478 -2.05 33.32 -12.97
N ILE A 479 -1.81 34.07 -11.88
CA ILE A 479 -1.91 33.57 -10.50
C ILE A 479 -3.30 33.00 -10.19
N ASP A 480 -4.38 33.66 -10.61
CA ASP A 480 -5.73 33.22 -10.26
C ASP A 480 -6.09 31.87 -10.91
N LYS A 481 -5.69 31.64 -12.16
CA LYS A 481 -5.83 30.33 -12.82
C LYS A 481 -4.94 29.28 -12.16
N ALA A 482 -3.70 29.62 -11.84
CA ALA A 482 -2.81 28.70 -11.14
C ALA A 482 -3.38 28.27 -9.78
N LEU A 483 -3.95 29.20 -9.01
CA LEU A 483 -4.64 28.92 -7.74
C LEU A 483 -5.85 28.00 -7.93
N GLU A 484 -6.65 28.21 -8.98
CA GLU A 484 -7.78 27.35 -9.29
C GLU A 484 -7.34 25.88 -9.49
N TYR A 485 -6.36 25.66 -10.38
CA TYR A 485 -5.85 24.32 -10.67
C TYR A 485 -5.13 23.68 -9.49
N TYR A 486 -4.33 24.44 -8.72
CA TYR A 486 -3.68 23.91 -7.52
C TYR A 486 -4.68 23.54 -6.43
N LYS A 487 -5.80 24.27 -6.28
CA LYS A 487 -6.87 23.90 -5.33
C LYS A 487 -7.60 22.63 -5.76
N GLN A 488 -7.89 22.47 -7.05
CA GLN A 488 -8.43 21.20 -7.56
C GLN A 488 -7.45 20.05 -7.32
N TYR A 489 -6.15 20.26 -7.56
CA TYR A 489 -5.11 19.29 -7.25
C TYR A 489 -5.08 18.95 -5.74
N GLU A 490 -5.12 19.95 -4.87
CA GLU A 490 -5.17 19.79 -3.41
C GLU A 490 -6.36 18.93 -2.97
N GLU A 491 -7.57 19.24 -3.49
CA GLU A 491 -8.79 18.50 -3.17
C GLU A 491 -8.70 17.03 -3.56
N ILE A 492 -8.18 16.75 -4.76
CA ILE A 492 -8.02 15.38 -5.23
C ILE A 492 -6.94 14.66 -4.43
N SER A 493 -5.77 15.27 -4.21
CA SER A 493 -4.72 14.68 -3.35
C SER A 493 -5.24 14.41 -1.94
N ARG A 494 -6.09 15.28 -1.38
CA ARG A 494 -6.77 15.04 -0.10
C ARG A 494 -7.70 13.83 -0.13
N SER A 495 -8.47 13.68 -1.22
CA SER A 495 -9.36 12.55 -1.41
C SER A 495 -8.61 11.22 -1.60
N LEU A 496 -7.41 11.28 -2.18
CA LEU A 496 -6.53 10.13 -2.44
C LEU A 496 -5.64 9.77 -1.25
N GLY A 497 -5.54 10.64 -0.23
CA GLY A 497 -4.58 10.45 0.87
C GLY A 497 -3.12 10.73 0.47
N ASP A 498 -2.90 11.42 -0.65
CA ASP A 498 -1.56 11.75 -1.17
C ASP A 498 -0.93 12.90 -0.38
N VAL A 499 -0.24 12.57 0.72
CA VAL A 499 0.42 13.54 1.62
C VAL A 499 1.50 14.32 0.89
N GLN A 500 2.24 13.69 -0.02
CA GLN A 500 3.27 14.37 -0.81
C GLN A 500 2.62 15.39 -1.74
N GLY A 501 1.54 15.01 -2.43
CA GLY A 501 0.80 15.93 -3.28
C GLY A 501 0.14 17.07 -2.51
N LEU A 502 -0.37 16.81 -1.31
CA LEU A 502 -0.85 17.86 -0.40
C LEU A 502 0.25 18.83 0.01
N SER A 503 1.44 18.33 0.33
CA SER A 503 2.60 19.16 0.65
C SER A 503 2.97 20.06 -0.54
N VAL A 504 3.05 19.48 -1.75
CA VAL A 504 3.34 20.23 -2.98
C VAL A 504 2.26 21.28 -3.27
N ALA A 505 0.98 20.90 -3.20
CA ALA A 505 -0.13 21.81 -3.43
C ALA A 505 -0.11 22.98 -2.44
N CYS A 506 0.03 22.69 -1.13
CA CYS A 506 0.04 23.73 -0.09
C CYS A 506 1.24 24.67 -0.25
N HIS A 507 2.42 24.15 -0.58
CA HIS A 507 3.59 24.95 -0.84
C HIS A 507 3.37 25.92 -2.01
N ASN A 508 2.88 25.42 -3.14
CA ASN A 508 2.66 26.22 -4.34
C ASN A 508 1.55 27.26 -4.12
N ILE A 509 0.45 26.89 -3.45
CA ILE A 509 -0.63 27.82 -3.11
C ILE A 509 -0.12 28.92 -2.16
N ALA A 510 0.70 28.58 -1.16
CA ALA A 510 1.29 29.55 -0.26
C ALA A 510 2.20 30.55 -1.00
N MET A 511 3.01 30.06 -1.94
CA MET A 511 3.83 30.91 -2.81
C MET A 511 2.99 31.86 -3.65
N LEU A 512 1.90 31.38 -4.25
CA LEU A 512 1.00 32.22 -5.05
C LEU A 512 0.29 33.28 -4.21
N TYR A 513 -0.17 32.94 -3.00
CA TYR A 513 -0.75 33.94 -2.08
C TYR A 513 0.28 34.97 -1.61
N THR A 514 1.54 34.55 -1.42
CA THR A 514 2.65 35.45 -1.12
C THR A 514 2.87 36.45 -2.25
N ALA A 515 2.85 35.98 -3.50
CA ALA A 515 2.97 36.85 -4.68
C ALA A 515 1.81 37.87 -4.79
N GLN A 516 0.62 37.54 -4.27
CA GLN A 516 -0.52 38.47 -4.19
C GLN A 516 -0.52 39.35 -2.92
N ASN A 517 0.52 39.31 -2.07
CA ASN A 517 0.56 39.96 -0.75
C ASN A 517 -0.60 39.54 0.19
N LYS A 518 -1.19 38.36 -0.03
CA LYS A 518 -2.24 37.77 0.82
C LYS A 518 -1.61 36.97 1.95
N TRP A 519 -0.97 37.68 2.89
CA TRP A 519 -0.12 37.11 3.92
C TRP A 519 -0.83 36.16 4.87
N LYS A 520 -2.11 36.41 5.19
CA LYS A 520 -2.90 35.57 6.09
C LYS A 520 -3.15 34.19 5.48
N GLU A 521 -3.54 34.17 4.21
CA GLU A 521 -3.78 32.96 3.42
C GLU A 521 -2.48 32.21 3.16
N ALA A 522 -1.40 32.93 2.80
CA ALA A 522 -0.08 32.36 2.61
C ALA A 522 0.40 31.65 3.88
N LYS A 523 0.30 32.31 5.05
CA LYS A 523 0.68 31.73 6.34
C LYS A 523 -0.10 30.45 6.64
N LYS A 524 -1.42 30.45 6.46
CA LYS A 524 -2.27 29.26 6.65
C LYS A 524 -1.77 28.07 5.82
N TYR A 525 -1.42 28.31 4.55
CA TYR A 525 -0.94 27.25 3.67
C TYR A 525 0.50 26.83 3.95
N TYR A 526 1.37 27.74 4.41
CA TYR A 526 2.70 27.37 4.91
C TYR A 526 2.64 26.51 6.17
N ASP A 527 1.75 26.83 7.11
CA ASP A 527 1.54 26.02 8.32
C ASP A 527 1.08 24.60 7.95
N LEU A 528 0.16 24.48 6.97
CA LEU A 528 -0.25 23.19 6.42
C LEU A 528 0.91 22.46 5.73
N TYR A 529 1.67 23.15 4.87
CA TYR A 529 2.84 22.59 4.20
C TYR A 529 3.86 22.04 5.20
N GLU A 530 4.20 22.79 6.25
CA GLU A 530 5.14 22.36 7.29
C GLU A 530 4.57 21.18 8.10
N SER A 531 3.26 21.16 8.35
CA SER A 531 2.61 20.00 8.99
C SER A 531 2.72 18.72 8.15
N PHE A 532 2.70 18.82 6.81
CA PHE A 532 2.88 17.68 5.91
C PHE A 532 4.36 17.34 5.70
N LYS A 533 5.24 18.35 5.69
CA LYS A 533 6.70 18.17 5.55
C LYS A 533 7.32 17.54 6.79
N ALA A 534 6.86 17.91 7.99
CA ALA A 534 7.28 17.29 9.25
C ALA A 534 6.91 15.80 9.29
N LYS A 535 5.84 15.40 8.62
CA LYS A 535 5.48 13.99 8.41
C LYS A 535 6.31 13.28 7.34
N ASN A 536 7.15 14.01 6.59
CA ASN A 536 7.98 13.53 5.48
C ASN A 536 9.49 13.61 5.74
N LYS A 537 9.95 14.00 6.96
CA LYS A 537 11.38 13.96 7.32
C LYS A 537 11.74 12.57 7.88
N PRO A 538 12.92 12.03 7.49
CA PRO A 538 13.38 10.68 7.86
C PRO A 538 13.65 10.51 9.35
#